data_AF-A0A973GUH2-F1
#
_entry.id   AF-A0A973GUH2-F1
#
_cell.length_a   1.000
_cell.length_b   1.000
_cell.length_c   1.000
_cell.angle_alpha   90.00
_cell.angle_beta   90.00
_cell.angle_gamma   90.00
#
_symmetry.space_group_name_H-M   'P 1'
#
loop_
_entity.id
_entity.type
_entity.pdbx_description
1 polymer ?
#
loop_
_entity_poly.entity_id
_entity_poly.type
_entity_poly.pdbx_seq_one_letter_code
_entity_poly.pdbx_strand_id
1 'polypeptide(L)'
;PTAIYAFLSTGDFKSAVIYAVSLGGDADTIGAMTGAIAGACYGIEGIPSQWRETVENREYLEQLAKKLWEVKMGKSRDSVDDPVGKAALESQ
;
A
#
# COMPACT_ATOMS: atom_id res chain seq x y z
N PRO A 1 -14.26 14.21 3.57
CA PRO A 1 -13.92 15.56 3.03
C PRO A 1 -12.48 15.99 3.35
N THR A 2 -12.07 15.90 4.62
CA THR A 2 -10.76 16.36 5.09
C THR A 2 -9.58 15.69 4.37
N ALA A 3 -9.61 14.37 4.17
CA ALA A 3 -8.54 13.66 3.46
C ALA A 3 -8.37 14.10 1.99
N ILE A 4 -9.50 14.32 1.29
CA ILE A 4 -9.49 14.82 -0.09
C ILE A 4 -8.91 16.24 -0.13
N TYR A 5 -9.34 17.10 0.81
CA TYR A 5 -8.83 18.46 0.90
C TYR A 5 -7.32 18.48 1.21
N ALA A 6 -6.85 17.65 2.14
CA ALA A 6 -5.43 17.52 2.46
C ALA A 6 -4.59 17.14 1.25
N PHE A 7 -5.06 16.17 0.45
CA PHE A 7 -4.41 15.79 -0.80
C PHE A 7 -4.42 16.95 -1.81
N LEU A 8 -5.58 17.56 -2.09
CA LEU A 8 -5.70 18.62 -3.10
C LEU A 8 -4.98 19.92 -2.72
N SER A 9 -4.75 20.16 -1.43
CA SER A 9 -4.07 21.36 -0.91
C SER A 9 -2.54 21.24 -0.92
N THR A 10 -1.99 20.13 -1.40
CA THR A 10 -0.55 19.84 -1.40
C THR A 10 -0.08 19.32 -2.75
N GLY A 11 1.23 19.33 -2.99
CA GLY A 11 1.83 18.99 -4.30
C GLY A 11 2.60 17.66 -4.34
N ASP A 12 2.73 16.97 -3.21
CA ASP A 12 3.47 15.70 -3.11
C ASP A 12 2.96 14.84 -1.95
N PHE A 13 3.33 13.56 -1.95
CA PHE A 13 2.88 12.57 -0.97
C PHE A 13 3.23 12.97 0.47
N LYS A 14 4.48 13.39 0.69
CA LYS A 14 4.98 13.70 2.03
C LYS A 14 4.24 14.89 2.60
N SER A 15 4.10 15.95 1.82
CA SER A 15 3.34 17.14 2.23
C SER A 15 1.88 16.80 2.51
N ALA A 16 1.22 15.99 1.67
CA ALA A 16 -0.17 15.58 1.86
C ALA A 16 -0.38 14.86 3.20
N VAL A 17 0.45 13.86 3.50
CA VAL A 17 0.34 13.06 4.73
C VAL A 17 0.70 13.89 5.97
N ILE A 18 1.76 14.70 5.92
CA ILE A 18 2.13 15.60 7.03
C ILE A 18 1.00 16.59 7.31
N TYR A 19 0.42 17.18 6.26
CA TYR A 19 -0.71 18.09 6.39
C TYR A 19 -1.89 17.40 7.06
N ALA A 20 -2.28 16.22 6.56
CA ALA A 20 -3.38 15.43 7.10
C ALA A 20 -3.23 15.11 8.60
N VAL A 21 -2.06 14.66 9.05
CA VAL A 21 -1.85 14.32 10.47
C VAL A 21 -1.74 15.54 11.36
N SER A 22 -1.29 16.69 10.82
CA SER A 22 -1.16 17.95 11.55
C SER A 22 -2.50 18.59 11.88
N LEU A 23 -3.60 18.19 11.22
CA LEU A 23 -4.95 18.67 11.52
C LEU A 23 -5.51 18.15 12.85
N GLY A 24 -4.91 17.09 13.41
CA GLY A 24 -5.34 16.49 14.67
C GLY A 24 -6.69 15.75 14.56
N GLY A 25 -7.26 15.41 15.73
CA GLY A 25 -8.47 14.59 15.81
C GLY A 25 -8.20 13.14 15.41
N ASP A 26 -8.94 12.65 14.41
CA ASP A 26 -8.83 11.30 13.85
C ASP A 26 -7.71 11.23 12.79
N ALA A 27 -6.50 11.58 13.23
CA ALA A 27 -5.34 11.82 12.37
C ALA A 27 -4.85 10.55 11.66
N ASP A 28 -4.98 9.39 12.30
CA ASP A 28 -4.67 8.07 11.74
C ASP A 28 -5.62 7.74 10.57
N THR A 29 -6.93 7.88 10.76
CA THR A 29 -7.91 7.61 9.70
C THR A 29 -7.78 8.61 8.55
N ILE A 30 -7.64 9.91 8.85
CA ILE A 30 -7.46 10.94 7.82
C ILE A 30 -6.13 10.76 7.09
N GLY A 31 -5.05 10.45 7.82
CA GLY A 31 -3.73 10.17 7.26
C GLY A 31 -3.75 8.95 6.34
N ALA A 32 -4.40 7.86 6.75
CA ALA A 32 -4.54 6.64 5.94
C ALA A 32 -5.31 6.90 4.63
N MET A 33 -6.46 7.59 4.71
CA MET A 33 -7.22 7.96 3.51
C MET A 33 -6.44 8.90 2.58
N THR A 34 -5.75 9.90 3.14
CA THR A 34 -4.94 10.84 2.37
C THR A 34 -3.77 10.13 1.69
N GLY A 35 -3.07 9.26 2.44
CA GLY A 35 -1.97 8.46 1.94
C GLY A 35 -2.39 7.49 0.83
N ALA A 36 -3.56 6.87 0.94
CA ALA A 36 -4.08 6.01 -0.12
C ALA A 36 -4.30 6.78 -1.45
N ILE A 37 -4.91 7.97 -1.37
CA ILE A 37 -5.16 8.82 -2.54
C ILE A 37 -3.84 9.33 -3.13
N ALA A 38 -2.99 9.90 -2.27
CA ALA A 38 -1.70 10.45 -2.68
C ALA A 38 -0.78 9.36 -3.25
N GLY A 39 -0.74 8.17 -2.64
CA GLY A 39 0.06 7.04 -3.10
C GLY A 39 -0.40 6.51 -4.45
N ALA A 40 -1.71 6.48 -4.70
CA ALA A 40 -2.26 6.13 -6.01
C ALA A 40 -1.91 7.17 -7.09
N CYS A 41 -1.86 8.46 -6.74
CA CYS A 41 -1.57 9.55 -7.68
C CYS A 41 -0.08 9.72 -7.98
N TYR A 42 0.78 9.68 -6.95
CA TYR A 42 2.22 9.94 -7.07
C TYR A 42 3.04 8.66 -7.29
N GLY A 43 2.42 7.49 -7.14
CA GLY A 43 3.09 6.20 -7.27
C GLY A 43 4.06 5.88 -6.13
N ILE A 44 4.64 4.68 -6.17
CA ILE A 44 5.55 4.19 -5.12
C ILE A 44 6.82 5.04 -4.98
N GLU A 45 7.32 5.59 -6.09
CA GLU A 45 8.50 6.47 -6.12
C GLU A 45 8.21 7.86 -5.53
N GLY A 46 6.94 8.27 -5.48
CA GLY A 46 6.53 9.50 -4.80
C GLY A 46 6.54 9.39 -3.27
N ILE A 47 6.61 8.16 -2.72
CA ILE A 47 6.65 7.92 -1.28
C ILE A 47 8.11 7.96 -0.80
N PRO A 48 8.45 8.77 0.23
CA PRO A 48 9.78 8.80 0.80
C PRO A 48 10.31 7.40 1.12
N SER A 49 11.50 7.05 0.61
CA SER A 49 12.09 5.71 0.78
C SER A 49 12.20 5.31 2.25
N GLN A 50 12.63 6.25 3.10
CA GLN A 50 12.71 6.04 4.54
C GLN A 50 11.37 5.59 5.14
N TRP A 51 10.24 6.19 4.71
CA TRP A 51 8.92 5.81 5.23
C TRP A 51 8.50 4.42 4.74
N ARG A 52 8.84 4.07 3.49
CA ARG A 52 8.61 2.72 2.96
C ARG A 52 9.44 1.66 3.68
N GLU A 53 10.64 2.01 4.11
CA GLU A 53 11.54 1.10 4.81
C GLU A 53 11.18 0.90 6.29
N THR A 54 10.56 1.91 6.92
CA THR A 54 10.22 1.86 8.36
C THR A 54 8.77 1.50 8.65
N VAL A 55 7.91 1.38 7.63
CA VAL A 55 6.50 1.04 7.84
C VAL A 55 6.37 -0.40 8.34
N GLU A 56 5.49 -0.60 9.33
CA GLU A 56 5.20 -1.91 9.86
C GLU A 56 4.60 -2.82 8.76
N ASN A 57 4.96 -4.10 8.78
CA ASN A 57 4.44 -5.11 7.84
C ASN A 57 4.67 -4.77 6.36
N ARG A 58 5.76 -4.05 6.05
CA ARG A 58 6.14 -3.66 4.68
C ARG A 58 6.04 -4.81 3.68
N GLU A 59 6.66 -5.95 3.98
CA GLU A 59 6.70 -7.10 3.07
C GLU A 59 5.30 -7.63 2.77
N TYR A 60 4.43 -7.65 3.78
CA TYR A 60 3.03 -8.04 3.63
C TYR A 60 2.26 -7.03 2.77
N LEU A 61 2.43 -5.72 3.01
CA LEU A 61 1.79 -4.67 2.23
C LEU A 61 2.20 -4.73 0.75
N GLU A 62 3.49 -4.93 0.47
CA GLU A 62 4.00 -5.07 -0.90
C GLU A 62 3.43 -6.32 -1.59
N GLN A 63 3.34 -7.46 -0.89
CA GLN A 63 2.72 -8.68 -1.41
C GLN A 63 1.22 -8.49 -1.66
N LEU A 64 0.52 -7.82 -0.75
CA LEU A 64 -0.90 -7.54 -0.89
C LEU A 64 -1.17 -6.64 -2.10
N ALA A 65 -0.36 -5.59 -2.29
CA ALA A 65 -0.45 -4.71 -3.45
C ALA A 65 -0.27 -5.49 -4.77
N LYS A 66 0.71 -6.40 -4.84
CA LYS A 66 0.90 -7.29 -6.00
C LYS A 66 -0.30 -8.19 -6.25
N LYS A 67 -0.85 -8.83 -5.21
CA LYS A 67 -2.05 -9.69 -5.33
C LYS A 67 -3.26 -8.91 -5.82
N LEU A 68 -3.49 -7.70 -5.30
CA LEU A 68 -4.59 -6.83 -5.75
C LEU A 68 -4.43 -6.44 -7.23
N TRP A 69 -3.20 -6.17 -7.66
CA TRP A 69 -2.89 -5.89 -9.06
C TRP A 69 -3.16 -7.09 -9.97
N GLU A 70 -2.79 -8.30 -9.56
CA GLU A 70 -3.07 -9.53 -10.30
C GLU A 70 -4.56 -9.78 -10.49
N VAL A 71 -5.34 -9.59 -9.41
CA VAL A 71 -6.81 -9.65 -9.47
C VAL A 71 -7.36 -8.62 -10.46
N LYS A 72 -6.83 -7.39 -10.44
CA LYS A 72 -7.24 -6.33 -11.37
C LYS A 72 -6.90 -6.68 -12.83
N MET A 73 -5.77 -7.35 -13.06
CA MET A 73 -5.29 -7.74 -14.38
C MET A 73 -5.95 -9.02 -14.93
N GLY A 74 -6.89 -9.61 -14.19
CA GLY A 74 -7.64 -10.77 -14.68
C GLY A 74 -6.79 -12.01 -14.86
N LYS A 75 -5.69 -12.15 -14.11
CA LYS A 75 -5.05 -13.47 -13.95
C LYS A 75 -6.06 -14.36 -13.22
N SER A 76 -6.79 -15.15 -13.99
CA SER A 76 -7.55 -16.29 -13.52
C SER A 76 -6.68 -17.11 -12.57
N ARG A 77 -7.28 -17.61 -11.50
CA ARG A 77 -6.65 -18.49 -10.51
C ARG A 77 -6.19 -19.80 -11.16
N ASP A 78 -5.10 -19.75 -11.92
CA ASP A 78 -4.41 -20.94 -12.38
C ASP A 78 -2.94 -20.79 -11.97
N SER A 79 -2.45 -21.80 -11.25
CA SER A 79 -1.16 -21.93 -10.56
C SER A 79 -0.98 -21.11 -9.27
N VAL A 80 -1.60 -21.59 -8.18
CA VAL A 80 -1.00 -21.47 -6.84
C VAL A 80 0.31 -22.26 -6.87
N ASP A 81 1.45 -21.57 -6.98
CA ASP A 81 2.74 -22.14 -6.58
C ASP A 81 2.75 -22.17 -5.04
N ASP A 82 2.18 -23.23 -4.48
CA ASP A 82 2.33 -23.58 -3.07
C ASP A 82 3.60 -24.44 -2.94
N PRO A 83 4.72 -23.93 -2.41
CA PRO A 83 5.91 -24.74 -2.18
C PRO A 83 5.72 -25.78 -1.04
N VAL A 84 4.63 -25.71 -0.28
CA VAL A 84 4.35 -26.62 0.85
C VAL A 84 3.81 -27.99 0.39
N GLY A 85 3.34 -28.11 -0.86
CA GLY A 85 2.76 -29.35 -1.39
C GLY A 85 3.72 -30.35 -2.04
N LYS A 86 4.97 -29.97 -2.35
CA LYS A 86 5.91 -30.85 -3.09
C LYS A 86 6.76 -31.78 -2.20
N ALA A 87 6.76 -31.59 -0.88
CA ALA A 87 7.57 -32.40 0.03
C ALA A 87 6.95 -33.76 0.40
N ALA A 88 5.71 -34.06 -0.01
CA ALA A 88 5.00 -35.27 0.43
C ALA A 88 4.99 -36.44 -0.58
N LEU A 89 5.66 -36.33 -1.73
CA LEU A 89 5.58 -37.36 -2.79
C LEU A 89 6.93 -37.90 -3.29
N GLU A 90 8.06 -37.59 -2.65
CA GLU A 90 9.36 -38.24 -2.92
C GLU A 90 9.77 -39.20 -1.80
N SER A 91 8.89 -40.15 -1.48
CA SER A 91 9.22 -41.32 -0.67
C SER A 91 8.36 -42.52 -1.09
N GLN A 92 8.50 -42.92 -2.36
CA GLN A 92 8.26 -44.28 -2.84
C GLN A 92 9.39 -44.67 -3.78
#